data_AF-A0A0H3BXJ5-F1
#
_entry.id   AF-A0A0H3BXJ5-F1
#
_cell.length_a   1.000
_cell.length_b   1.000
_cell.length_c   1.000
_cell.angle_alpha   90.00
_cell.angle_beta   90.00
_cell.angle_gamma   90.00
#
_symmetry.space_group_name_H-M   'P 1'
#
loop_
_entity.id
_entity.type
_entity.pdbx_description
1 polymer ?
#
loop_
_entity_poly.entity_id
_entity_poly.type
_entity_poly.pdbx_seq_one_letter_code
_entity_poly.pdbx_strand_id
1 'polypeptide(L)'
;MKTASFLFDKAMLPDHVGNPEIITEGNAKYLVDRADYPAADGKYLIEYSETQSIKELTLLPGNKLRIDWGKYPLDCEIGDVKIIGKVIMTMVVNT
;
A
#
# COMPACT_ATOMS: atom_id res chain seq x y z
N MET A 1 6.02 14.77 -23.70
CA MET A 1 4.92 14.80 -22.73
C MET A 1 5.54 15.02 -21.36
N LYS A 2 5.25 16.12 -20.66
CA LYS A 2 5.72 16.31 -19.28
C LYS A 2 4.87 15.42 -18.38
N THR A 3 5.42 14.30 -17.93
CA THR A 3 4.79 13.54 -16.84
C THR A 3 4.84 14.41 -15.60
N ALA A 4 3.69 14.67 -14.98
CA ALA A 4 3.67 15.38 -13.71
C ALA A 4 4.50 14.59 -12.69
N SER A 5 5.46 15.26 -12.06
CA SER A 5 6.34 14.66 -11.06
C SER A 5 6.16 15.35 -9.72
N PHE A 6 6.39 14.61 -8.65
CA PHE A 6 6.47 15.14 -7.30
C PHE A 6 7.94 15.29 -6.94
N LEU A 7 8.29 16.42 -6.33
CA LEU A 7 9.59 16.61 -5.70
C LEU A 7 9.39 16.57 -4.19
N PHE A 8 10.19 15.76 -3.52
CA PHE A 8 10.25 15.71 -2.06
C PHE A 8 11.62 16.12 -1.60
N ASP A 9 11.66 16.78 -0.44
CA ASP A 9 12.90 16.85 0.31
C ASP A 9 13.25 15.44 0.80
N LYS A 10 14.51 15.04 0.64
CA LYS A 10 14.96 13.70 1.05
C LYS A 10 14.76 13.47 2.55
N ALA A 11 14.85 14.51 3.38
CA ALA A 11 14.63 14.41 4.83
C ALA A 11 13.18 14.10 5.20
N MET A 12 12.23 14.30 4.27
CA MET A 12 10.83 13.93 4.46
C MET A 12 10.53 12.49 4.03
N LEU A 13 11.45 11.83 3.33
CA LEU A 13 11.25 10.45 2.89
C LEU A 13 11.47 9.50 4.08
N PRO A 14 10.48 8.67 4.43
CA PRO A 14 10.69 7.59 5.37
C PRO A 14 11.72 6.59 4.85
N ASP A 15 12.25 5.77 5.76
CA ASP A 15 13.11 4.66 5.39
C ASP A 15 12.39 3.71 4.43
N HIS A 16 13.12 3.32 3.39
CA HIS A 16 12.67 2.44 2.32
C HIS A 16 13.86 1.65 1.80
N VAL A 17 13.59 0.50 1.18
CA VAL A 17 14.62 -0.40 0.65
C VAL A 17 14.48 -0.62 -0.85
N GLY A 18 13.29 -0.36 -1.41
CA GLY A 18 13.03 -0.46 -2.83
C GLY A 18 13.04 0.89 -3.54
N ASN A 19 12.21 0.97 -4.58
CA ASN A 19 11.98 2.21 -5.32
C ASN A 19 10.59 2.74 -4.99
N PRO A 20 10.50 3.88 -4.28
CA PRO A 20 9.22 4.51 -3.98
C PRO A 20 8.52 5.04 -5.22
N GLU A 21 7.23 4.76 -5.34
CA GLU A 21 6.36 5.27 -6.40
C GLU A 21 5.11 5.92 -5.81
N ILE A 22 4.56 6.93 -6.49
CA ILE A 22 3.30 7.54 -6.08
C ILE A 22 2.13 6.87 -6.78
N ILE A 23 1.21 6.34 -5.96
CA ILE A 23 -0.10 5.87 -6.39
C ILE A 23 -1.16 6.87 -5.94
N THR A 24 -2.04 7.28 -6.85
CA THR A 24 -3.17 8.17 -6.53
C THR A 24 -4.45 7.34 -6.51
N GLU A 25 -5.18 7.37 -5.39
CA GLU A 25 -6.47 6.68 -5.24
C GLU A 25 -7.43 7.60 -4.48
N GLY A 26 -8.54 7.99 -5.13
CA GLY A 26 -9.47 8.98 -4.59
C GLY A 26 -8.82 10.36 -4.41
N ASN A 27 -8.97 10.93 -3.21
CA ASN A 27 -8.37 12.21 -2.80
C ASN A 27 -7.02 12.07 -2.09
N ALA A 28 -6.47 10.85 -2.03
CA ALA A 28 -5.22 10.55 -1.39
C ALA A 28 -4.13 10.17 -2.40
N LYS A 29 -2.89 10.43 -2.02
CA LYS A 29 -1.69 9.99 -2.71
C LYS A 29 -0.86 9.16 -1.74
N TYR A 30 -0.37 8.02 -2.20
CA TYR A 30 0.38 7.07 -1.41
C TYR A 30 1.78 6.94 -1.99
N LEU A 31 2.80 7.15 -1.16
CA LEU A 31 4.15 6.77 -1.51
C LEU A 31 4.31 5.29 -1.15
N VAL A 32 4.43 4.45 -2.18
CA VAL A 32 4.52 2.99 -2.07
C VAL A 32 5.96 2.59 -2.34
N ASP A 33 6.63 1.99 -1.36
CA ASP A 33 7.92 1.36 -1.59
C ASP A 33 7.72 -0.02 -2.22
N ARG A 34 8.15 -0.19 -3.48
CA ARG A 34 8.10 -1.46 -4.20
C ARG A 34 9.33 -2.29 -3.84
N ALA A 35 9.19 -3.06 -2.77
CA ALA A 35 10.13 -4.08 -2.35
C ALA A 35 9.39 -5.32 -1.84
N ASP A 36 10.11 -6.42 -1.71
CA ASP A 36 9.59 -7.64 -1.11
C ASP A 36 9.55 -7.48 0.42
N TYR A 37 8.37 -7.10 0.92
CA TYR A 37 8.12 -6.96 2.35
C TYR A 37 7.40 -8.20 2.89
N PRO A 38 7.81 -8.73 4.05
CA PRO A 38 7.02 -9.76 4.71
C PRO A 38 5.62 -9.21 5.05
N ALA A 39 4.62 -10.09 4.96
CA ALA A 39 3.26 -9.75 5.37
C ALA A 39 3.26 -9.37 6.86
N ALA A 40 2.78 -8.16 7.14
CA ALA A 40 2.68 -7.59 8.48
C ALA A 40 1.52 -6.61 8.51
N ASP A 41 1.19 -6.11 9.71
CA ASP A 41 0.18 -5.07 9.86
C ASP A 41 0.62 -3.77 9.18
N GLY A 42 -0.31 -3.14 8.48
CA GLY A 42 -0.10 -1.83 7.87
C GLY A 42 -0.82 -1.68 6.53
N LYS A 43 -0.48 -0.61 5.83
CA LYS A 43 -1.10 -0.27 4.54
C LYS A 43 -0.21 -0.67 3.38
N TYR A 44 -0.79 -1.32 2.37
CA TYR A 44 -0.07 -1.90 1.24
C TYR A 44 -0.79 -1.62 -0.07
N LEU A 45 -0.02 -1.56 -1.15
CA LEU A 45 -0.53 -1.80 -2.49
C LEU A 45 -0.61 -3.32 -2.67
N ILE A 46 -1.82 -3.83 -2.87
CA ILE A 46 -2.06 -5.26 -3.09
C ILE A 46 -2.70 -5.50 -4.44
N GLU A 47 -2.56 -6.72 -4.96
CA GLU A 47 -3.37 -7.27 -6.04
C GLU A 47 -4.17 -8.44 -5.49
N TYR A 48 -5.50 -8.34 -5.61
CA TYR A 48 -6.46 -9.36 -5.21
C TYR A 48 -7.51 -9.49 -6.31
N SER A 49 -7.78 -10.72 -6.76
CA SER A 49 -8.68 -10.98 -7.90
C SER A 49 -8.41 -10.08 -9.11
N GLU A 50 -7.16 -10.02 -9.55
CA GLU A 50 -6.69 -9.24 -10.71
C GLU A 50 -6.86 -7.71 -10.58
N THR A 51 -7.23 -7.21 -9.40
CA THR A 51 -7.44 -5.79 -9.14
C THR A 51 -6.42 -5.27 -8.14
N GLN A 52 -5.77 -4.16 -8.49
CA GLN A 52 -4.84 -3.46 -7.59
C GLN A 52 -5.55 -2.38 -6.79
N SER A 53 -5.29 -2.31 -5.49
CA SER A 53 -5.83 -1.26 -4.61
C SER A 53 -4.97 -1.05 -3.37
N ILE A 54 -5.07 0.12 -2.74
CA ILE A 54 -4.43 0.38 -1.45
C ILE A 54 -5.35 -0.11 -0.33
N LYS A 55 -4.83 -1.00 0.53
CA LYS A 55 -5.59 -1.61 1.62
C LYS A 55 -4.80 -1.66 2.91
N GLU A 56 -5.50 -1.52 4.02
CA GLU A 56 -4.97 -1.88 5.34
C GLU A 56 -5.03 -3.41 5.46
N LEU A 57 -3.93 -4.01 5.88
CA LEU A 57 -3.79 -5.43 6.14
C LEU A 57 -3.56 -5.65 7.64
N THR A 58 -4.14 -6.71 8.17
CA THR A 58 -3.85 -7.19 9.52
C THR A 58 -3.49 -8.68 9.46
N LEU A 59 -2.33 -9.04 10.02
CA LEU A 59 -1.88 -10.42 10.12
C LEU A 59 -2.69 -11.13 11.21
N LEU A 60 -3.34 -12.22 10.84
CA LEU A 60 -4.12 -13.07 11.73
C LEU A 60 -3.34 -14.35 12.08
N PRO A 61 -3.62 -14.96 13.24
CA PRO A 61 -3.08 -16.29 13.57
C PRO A 61 -3.38 -17.32 12.48
N GLY A 62 -2.48 -18.28 12.30
CA GLY A 62 -2.64 -19.34 11.30
C GLY A 62 -2.31 -18.92 9.87
N ASN A 63 -1.43 -17.92 9.69
CA ASN A 63 -0.93 -17.47 8.38
C ASN A 63 -2.01 -16.86 7.46
N LYS A 64 -2.96 -16.16 8.07
CA LYS A 64 -4.07 -15.49 7.39
C LYS A 64 -3.90 -13.98 7.40
N LEU A 65 -4.53 -13.30 6.45
CA LEU A 65 -4.63 -11.85 6.40
C LEU A 65 -6.08 -11.42 6.47
N ARG A 66 -6.32 -10.32 7.18
CA ARG A 66 -7.54 -9.52 7.04
C ARG A 66 -7.23 -8.33 6.14
N ILE A 67 -8.01 -8.16 5.08
CA ILE A 67 -8.01 -7.00 4.21
C ILE A 67 -9.13 -6.07 4.64
N ASP A 68 -8.81 -4.81 4.94
CA ASP A 68 -9.83 -3.80 5.23
C ASP A 68 -10.58 -3.41 3.93
N TRP A 69 -11.85 -3.80 3.86
CA TRP A 69 -12.77 -3.44 2.79
C TRP A 69 -13.92 -2.54 3.29
N GLY A 70 -13.67 -1.77 4.35
CA GLY A 70 -14.65 -0.92 4.99
C GLY A 70 -15.66 -1.74 5.79
N LYS A 71 -16.93 -1.70 5.40
CA LYS A 71 -18.02 -2.34 6.18
C LYS A 71 -17.85 -3.85 6.32
N TYR A 72 -17.26 -4.50 5.32
CA TYR A 72 -17.12 -5.95 5.27
C TYR A 72 -15.67 -6.33 5.00
N PRO A 73 -14.80 -6.40 6.03
CA PRO A 73 -13.44 -6.88 5.87
C PRO A 73 -13.44 -8.34 5.37
N LEU A 74 -12.37 -8.70 4.67
CA LEU A 74 -12.19 -10.03 4.10
C LEU A 74 -11.02 -10.73 4.78
N ASP A 75 -11.24 -11.96 5.25
CA ASP A 75 -10.16 -12.82 5.75
C ASP A 75 -9.78 -13.84 4.67
N CYS A 76 -8.50 -13.96 4.36
CA CYS A 76 -7.97 -14.87 3.34
C CYS A 76 -6.63 -15.48 3.78
N GLU A 77 -6.13 -16.46 3.03
CA GLU A 77 -4.76 -16.93 3.20
C GLU A 77 -3.79 -15.87 2.66
N ILE A 78 -2.56 -15.81 3.19
CA ILE A 78 -1.54 -14.89 2.65
C ILE A 78 -1.29 -15.13 1.16
N GLY A 79 -1.37 -16.38 0.71
CA GLY A 79 -1.17 -16.74 -0.70
C GLY A 79 -2.27 -16.26 -1.66
N ASP A 80 -3.44 -15.87 -1.14
CA ASP A 80 -4.54 -15.37 -1.97
C ASP A 80 -4.35 -13.91 -2.40
N VAL A 81 -3.40 -13.20 -1.78
CA VAL A 81 -3.12 -11.78 -2.01
C VAL A 81 -1.68 -11.61 -2.41
N LYS A 82 -1.45 -10.87 -3.50
CA LYS A 82 -0.10 -10.46 -3.87
C LYS A 82 0.20 -9.07 -3.30
N ILE A 83 1.14 -9.01 -2.37
CA ILE A 83 1.66 -7.74 -1.84
C ILE A 83 2.65 -7.17 -2.87
N ILE A 84 2.34 -5.99 -3.43
CA ILE A 84 3.18 -5.34 -4.45
C ILE A 84 4.18 -4.38 -3.81
N GLY A 85 3.79 -3.72 -2.73
CA GLY A 85 4.64 -2.77 -2.03
C GLY A 85 3.97 -2.21 -0.79
N LYS A 86 4.79 -1.66 0.11
CA LYS A 86 4.34 -1.10 1.39
C LYS A 86 4.08 0.39 1.23
N VAL A 87 2.96 0.89 1.75
CA VAL A 87 2.74 2.33 1.86
C VAL A 87 3.62 2.86 2.99
N ILE A 88 4.54 3.75 2.64
CA ILE A 88 5.44 4.40 3.59
C ILE A 88 5.00 5.83 3.93
N MET A 89 4.19 6.47 3.08
CA MET A 89 3.62 7.80 3.35
C MET A 89 2.25 7.96 2.70
N THR A 90 1.33 8.66 3.38
CA THR A 90 0.00 9.03 2.85
C THR A 90 -0.14 10.55 2.85
N MET A 91 -0.57 11.12 1.73
CA MET A 91 -0.86 12.54 1.55
C MET A 91 -2.34 12.70 1.23
N VAL A 92 -3.09 13.42 2.05
CA VAL A 92 -4.52 13.68 1.84
C VAL A 92 -4.70 15.15 1.50
N VAL A 93 -5.40 15.43 0.40
CA VAL A 93 -5.78 16.80 0.05
C VAL A 93 -7.16 17.07 0.61
N ASN A 94 -7.23 17.93 1.63
CA ASN A 94 -8.50 18.44 2.14
C ASN A 94 -8.92 19.62 1.28
N THR A 95 -10.04 19.48 0.57
CA THR A 95 -10.73 20.56 -0.16
C THR A 95 -11.90 21.08 0.64
#